data_AF-A0A2V8HIH1-F1
#
_entry.id   AF-A0A2V8HIH1-F1
#
_cell.length_a   1.000
_cell.length_b   1.000
_cell.length_c   1.000
_cell.angle_alpha   90.00
_cell.angle_beta   90.00
_cell.angle_gamma   90.00
#
_symmetry.space_group_name_H-M   'P 1'
#
loop_
_entity.id
_entity.type
_entity.pdbx_description
1 polymer ?
#
loop_
_entity_poly.entity_id
_entity_poly.type
_entity_poly.pdbx_seq_one_letter_code
_entity_poly.pdbx_strand_id
1 'polypeptide(L)'
;MTTSSLFDVLMERVSAGERLGADDLAQLAATPDILQLGMLADTVRRRLHDSQVTYLRVALCPFDKPFTDAVPLAAREVRVTGTPDTLEVAITAVEAARAVAGERAVSAFSWLDVERLAAAESSRPAKVLEQLRGAGLDALAEVPLDRVADASSVVQTIEGAGYRHVRLTIEKAPAAARTSLFVAAAALQERFPVIQSISALPTLLDALRPTTGYDDVKSVAMARLAAPNIPTMQVDWLRYGPKLAQVALTFGADDIDNVAASDDAPDGRRRAPLEDVRRNIEAAGLEPAERDGRFQLIS
;
A
#
# COMPACT_ATOMS: atom_id res chain seq x y z
N MET A 1 3.11 1.12 -45.18
CA MET A 1 3.68 0.93 -43.84
C MET A 1 3.02 1.95 -42.92
N THR A 2 2.01 1.55 -42.17
CA THR A 2 1.40 2.38 -41.14
C THR A 2 2.44 2.53 -40.03
N THR A 3 2.94 3.75 -39.82
CA THR A 3 3.78 4.07 -38.66
C THR A 3 2.98 3.79 -37.39
N SER A 4 3.40 2.79 -36.63
CA SER A 4 2.84 2.46 -35.31
C SER A 4 2.88 3.71 -34.42
N SER A 5 1.79 4.02 -33.72
CA SER A 5 1.81 5.13 -32.76
C SER A 5 2.73 4.80 -31.58
N LEU A 6 3.18 5.81 -30.83
CA LEU A 6 3.95 5.59 -29.60
C LEU A 6 3.20 4.67 -28.63
N PHE A 7 1.88 4.84 -28.53
CA PHE A 7 1.04 3.99 -27.71
C PHE A 7 1.08 2.53 -28.15
N ASP A 8 0.94 2.25 -29.45
CA ASP A 8 0.97 0.89 -29.99
C ASP A 8 2.32 0.21 -29.68
N VAL A 9 3.43 0.95 -29.83
CA VAL A 9 4.77 0.45 -29.50
C VAL A 9 4.90 0.14 -28.01
N LEU A 10 4.44 1.04 -27.14
CA LEU A 10 4.48 0.83 -25.69
C LEU A 10 3.56 -0.32 -25.27
N MET A 11 2.40 -0.46 -25.90
CA MET A 11 1.46 -1.55 -25.62
C MET A 11 2.03 -2.91 -25.98
N GLU A 12 2.71 -3.04 -27.13
CA GLU A 12 3.39 -4.27 -27.52
C GLU A 12 4.47 -4.67 -26.50
N ARG A 13 5.33 -3.72 -26.13
CA ARG A 13 6.42 -3.93 -25.16
C ARG A 13 5.90 -4.31 -23.78
N VAL A 14 4.92 -3.57 -23.28
CA VAL A 14 4.27 -3.85 -21.99
C VAL A 14 3.58 -5.21 -22.04
N SER A 15 2.88 -5.57 -23.12
CA SER A 15 2.26 -6.89 -23.26
C SER A 15 3.30 -8.03 -23.22
N ALA A 16 4.49 -7.80 -23.81
CA ALA A 16 5.60 -8.73 -23.82
C ALA A 16 6.34 -8.85 -22.48
N GLY A 17 6.00 -8.07 -21.46
CA GLY A 17 6.68 -8.11 -20.17
C GLY A 17 7.88 -7.19 -20.04
N GLU A 18 8.13 -6.34 -21.04
CA GLU A 18 9.29 -5.46 -21.02
C GLU A 18 9.14 -4.34 -19.98
N ARG A 19 10.26 -4.03 -19.31
CA ARG A 19 10.35 -2.86 -18.43
C ARG A 19 10.53 -1.61 -19.28
N LEU A 20 9.74 -0.59 -19.01
CA LEU A 20 9.85 0.71 -19.67
C LEU A 20 11.09 1.47 -19.19
N GLY A 21 11.75 2.18 -20.10
CA GLY A 21 12.92 2.99 -19.81
C GLY A 21 12.57 4.33 -19.18
N ALA A 22 13.59 5.08 -18.72
CA ALA A 22 13.40 6.40 -18.12
C ALA A 22 12.70 7.39 -19.07
N ASP A 23 13.06 7.38 -20.35
CA ASP A 23 12.47 8.27 -21.36
C ASP A 23 10.99 7.94 -21.63
N ASP A 24 10.64 6.65 -21.68
CA ASP A 24 9.25 6.19 -21.82
C ASP A 24 8.41 6.69 -20.63
N LEU A 25 8.91 6.48 -19.41
CA LEU A 25 8.24 6.88 -18.18
C LEU A 25 8.11 8.41 -18.05
N ALA A 26 9.10 9.17 -18.50
CA ALA A 26 9.03 10.63 -18.51
C ALA A 26 7.95 11.14 -19.48
N GLN A 27 7.86 10.55 -20.68
CA GLN A 27 6.82 10.89 -21.66
C GLN A 27 5.42 10.54 -21.13
N LEU A 28 5.25 9.36 -20.54
CA LEU A 28 4.00 8.92 -19.92
C LEU A 28 3.63 9.80 -18.71
N ALA A 29 4.60 10.22 -17.89
CA ALA A 29 4.36 11.13 -16.79
C ALA A 29 3.90 12.53 -17.28
N ALA A 30 4.32 12.96 -18.47
CA ALA A 30 3.91 14.23 -19.06
C ALA A 30 2.58 14.16 -19.84
N THR A 31 2.07 12.96 -20.16
CA THR A 31 0.89 12.83 -21.03
C THR A 31 -0.40 13.33 -20.36
N PRO A 32 -1.26 14.07 -21.07
CA PRO A 32 -2.62 14.37 -20.61
C PRO A 32 -3.59 13.20 -20.90
N ASP A 33 -3.22 12.24 -21.75
CA ASP A 33 -4.07 11.10 -22.11
C ASP A 33 -4.05 10.03 -21.01
N ILE A 34 -4.93 10.23 -20.04
CA ILE A 34 -5.06 9.33 -18.90
C ILE A 34 -5.58 7.96 -19.32
N LEU A 35 -6.41 7.87 -20.35
CA LEU A 35 -7.05 6.61 -20.75
C LEU A 35 -6.02 5.66 -21.34
N GLN A 36 -5.16 6.14 -22.25
CA GLN A 36 -4.08 5.34 -22.80
C GLN A 36 -3.09 4.91 -21.70
N LEU A 37 -2.77 5.81 -20.76
CA LEU A 37 -1.93 5.48 -19.63
C LEU A 37 -2.54 4.36 -18.76
N GLY A 38 -3.84 4.47 -18.47
CA GLY A 38 -4.59 3.45 -17.73
C GLY A 38 -4.59 2.11 -18.45
N MET A 39 -4.80 2.10 -19.77
CA MET A 39 -4.75 0.87 -20.58
C MET A 39 -3.39 0.19 -20.49
N LEU A 40 -2.27 0.93 -20.59
CA LEU A 40 -0.93 0.37 -20.44
C LEU A 40 -0.73 -0.25 -19.05
N ALA A 41 -1.13 0.45 -17.99
CA ALA A 41 -0.98 -0.03 -16.62
C ALA A 41 -1.88 -1.23 -16.32
N ASP A 42 -3.12 -1.23 -16.80
CA ASP A 42 -4.03 -2.38 -16.67
C ASP A 42 -3.52 -3.60 -17.43
N THR A 43 -2.89 -3.42 -18.60
CA THR A 43 -2.21 -4.52 -19.32
C THR A 43 -1.11 -5.16 -18.45
N VAL A 44 -0.27 -4.37 -17.77
CA VAL A 44 0.72 -4.93 -16.82
C VAL A 44 0.00 -5.68 -15.70
N ARG A 45 -1.02 -5.08 -15.09
CA ARG A 45 -1.74 -5.64 -13.95
C ARG A 45 -2.43 -6.96 -14.31
N ARG A 46 -3.08 -7.05 -15.48
CA ARG A 46 -3.70 -8.30 -15.98
C ARG A 46 -2.68 -9.38 -16.31
N ARG A 47 -1.51 -9.02 -16.82
CA ARG A 47 -0.43 -9.99 -17.02
C ARG A 47 0.03 -10.62 -15.70
N LEU A 48 0.02 -9.84 -14.62
CA LEU A 48 0.47 -10.28 -13.29
C LEU A 48 -0.62 -11.00 -12.49
N HIS A 49 -1.88 -10.57 -12.61
CA HIS A 49 -2.98 -10.96 -11.71
C HIS A 49 -4.26 -11.41 -12.42
N ASP A 50 -4.27 -11.44 -13.75
CA ASP A 50 -5.46 -11.73 -14.58
C ASP A 50 -6.66 -10.86 -14.18
N SER A 51 -7.81 -11.46 -13.86
CA SER A 51 -9.01 -10.80 -13.33
C SER A 51 -8.93 -10.54 -11.82
N GLN A 52 -8.04 -11.18 -11.07
CA GLN A 52 -8.07 -11.20 -9.61
C GLN A 52 -7.66 -9.87 -8.97
N VAL A 53 -8.52 -9.31 -8.12
CA VAL A 53 -8.21 -8.19 -7.23
C VAL A 53 -8.31 -8.65 -5.80
N THR A 54 -7.28 -8.40 -5.00
CA THR A 54 -7.33 -8.70 -3.57
C THR A 54 -7.95 -7.56 -2.78
N TYR A 55 -8.54 -7.88 -1.63
CA TYR A 55 -8.91 -6.88 -0.64
C TYR A 55 -8.61 -7.37 0.76
N LEU A 56 -8.27 -6.42 1.64
CA LEU A 56 -7.93 -6.69 3.04
C LEU A 56 -8.87 -5.96 4.00
N ARG A 57 -9.50 -6.73 4.88
CA ARG A 57 -10.27 -6.21 6.02
C ARG A 57 -9.36 -5.96 7.22
N VAL A 58 -9.30 -4.71 7.66
CA VAL A 58 -8.42 -4.25 8.73
C VAL A 58 -9.24 -3.77 9.93
N ALA A 59 -8.84 -4.19 11.12
CA ALA A 59 -9.27 -3.56 12.36
C ALA A 59 -8.25 -2.49 12.76
N LEU A 60 -8.66 -1.22 12.69
CA LEU A 60 -7.83 -0.10 13.14
C LEU A 60 -7.96 0.07 14.66
N CYS A 61 -6.84 0.00 15.37
CA CYS A 61 -6.81 0.07 16.82
C CYS A 61 -5.90 1.22 17.27
N PRO A 62 -6.45 2.35 17.73
CA PRO A 62 -5.63 3.44 18.29
C PRO A 62 -4.81 2.97 19.48
N PHE A 63 -3.52 3.28 19.51
CA PHE A 63 -2.59 2.83 20.54
C PHE A 63 -2.97 3.28 21.96
N ASP A 64 -3.72 4.38 22.07
CA ASP A 64 -4.10 5.06 23.32
C ASP A 64 -5.51 4.68 23.80
N LYS A 65 -6.18 3.74 23.12
CA LYS A 65 -7.51 3.26 23.49
C LYS A 65 -7.47 1.81 23.94
N PRO A 66 -8.37 1.40 24.85
CA PRO A 66 -8.57 -0.01 25.12
C PRO A 66 -8.89 -0.75 23.83
N PHE A 67 -8.17 -1.84 23.60
CA PHE A 67 -8.46 -2.80 22.52
C PHE A 67 -9.69 -3.66 22.86
N THR A 68 -10.29 -3.43 24.04
CA THR A 68 -11.46 -4.13 24.56
C THR A 68 -12.75 -3.44 24.11
N ASP A 69 -13.09 -3.71 22.87
CA ASP A 69 -14.41 -4.03 22.32
C ASP A 69 -14.03 -4.87 21.10
N ALA A 70 -14.31 -6.17 21.15
CA ALA A 70 -13.56 -7.20 20.41
C ALA A 70 -13.22 -6.80 18.96
N VAL A 71 -11.92 -6.80 18.62
CA VAL A 71 -11.43 -6.73 17.23
C VAL A 71 -12.32 -7.64 16.37
N PRO A 72 -13.05 -7.10 15.37
CA PRO A 72 -14.02 -7.88 14.62
C PRO A 72 -13.41 -9.19 14.14
N LEU A 73 -14.10 -10.32 14.36
CA LEU A 73 -13.63 -11.63 13.90
C LEU A 73 -13.43 -11.66 12.37
N ALA A 74 -14.18 -10.81 11.66
CA ALA A 74 -14.07 -10.57 10.24
C ALA A 74 -12.76 -9.89 9.81
N ALA A 75 -12.04 -9.22 10.72
CA ALA A 75 -10.75 -8.61 10.40
C ALA A 75 -9.71 -9.68 10.05
N ARG A 76 -8.88 -9.42 9.04
CA ARG A 76 -7.75 -10.29 8.68
C ARG A 76 -6.39 -9.69 9.04
N GLU A 77 -6.40 -8.45 9.53
CA GLU A 77 -5.26 -7.74 10.10
C GLU A 77 -5.73 -6.85 11.27
N VAL A 78 -4.92 -6.78 12.32
CA VAL A 78 -5.05 -5.79 13.39
C VAL A 78 -3.96 -4.75 13.18
N ARG A 79 -4.34 -3.50 12.91
CA ARG A 79 -3.41 -2.41 12.62
C ARG A 79 -3.45 -1.38 13.75
N VAL A 80 -2.36 -1.28 14.50
CA VAL A 80 -2.22 -0.26 15.54
C VAL A 80 -1.99 1.10 14.89
N THR A 81 -2.76 2.10 15.29
CA THR A 81 -2.71 3.46 14.75
C THR A 81 -2.30 4.49 15.80
N GLY A 82 -1.81 5.63 15.33
CA GLY A 82 -1.28 6.72 16.16
C GLY A 82 0.23 6.62 16.40
N THR A 83 0.77 7.58 17.15
CA THR A 83 2.22 7.80 17.30
C THR A 83 2.61 7.82 18.78
N PRO A 84 2.97 6.66 19.37
CA PRO A 84 3.38 6.58 20.77
C PRO A 84 4.61 7.45 21.07
N ASP A 85 4.61 8.15 22.19
CA ASP A 85 5.72 9.04 22.57
C ASP A 85 7.00 8.28 22.98
N THR A 86 6.84 7.09 23.58
CA THR A 86 7.95 6.27 24.09
C THR A 86 7.90 4.84 23.54
N LEU A 87 9.05 4.15 23.60
CA LEU A 87 9.17 2.78 23.12
C LEU A 87 8.38 1.81 24.00
N GLU A 88 8.33 2.05 25.31
CA GLU A 88 7.53 1.28 26.25
C GLU A 88 6.03 1.32 25.90
N VAL A 89 5.50 2.51 25.57
CA VAL A 89 4.10 2.66 25.14
C VAL A 89 3.86 1.96 23.80
N ALA A 90 4.79 2.06 22.86
CA ALA A 90 4.70 1.37 21.57
C ALA A 90 4.68 -0.16 21.75
N ILE A 91 5.55 -0.71 22.59
CA ILE A 91 5.60 -2.14 22.93
C ILE A 91 4.28 -2.57 23.56
N THR A 92 3.81 -1.83 24.57
CA THR A 92 2.54 -2.13 25.27
C THR A 92 1.35 -2.17 24.30
N ALA A 93 1.29 -1.23 23.35
CA ALA A 93 0.23 -1.21 22.34
C ALA A 93 0.29 -2.41 21.39
N VAL A 94 1.50 -2.85 21.00
CA VAL A 94 1.69 -4.06 20.18
C VAL A 94 1.30 -5.32 20.95
N GLU A 95 1.70 -5.44 22.21
CA GLU A 95 1.33 -6.60 23.06
C GLU A 95 -0.19 -6.68 23.25
N ALA A 96 -0.84 -5.53 23.49
CA ALA A 96 -2.30 -5.44 23.58
C ALA A 96 -2.98 -5.86 22.28
N ALA A 97 -2.49 -5.40 21.13
CA ALA A 97 -2.98 -5.82 19.82
C ALA A 97 -2.78 -7.33 19.60
N ARG A 98 -1.60 -7.86 19.93
CA ARG A 98 -1.25 -9.28 19.78
C ARG A 98 -2.16 -10.18 20.60
N ALA A 99 -2.50 -9.76 21.82
CA ALA A 99 -3.38 -10.50 22.72
C ALA A 99 -4.79 -10.70 22.16
N VAL A 100 -5.29 -9.78 21.33
CA VAL A 100 -6.62 -9.85 20.72
C VAL A 100 -6.61 -10.32 19.25
N ALA A 101 -5.45 -10.34 18.61
CA ALA A 101 -5.32 -10.64 17.18
C ALA A 101 -5.38 -12.14 16.84
N GLY A 102 -5.29 -13.07 17.79
CA GLY A 102 -5.33 -14.51 17.49
C GLY A 102 -4.20 -14.92 16.54
N GLU A 103 -4.50 -15.54 15.39
CA GLU A 103 -3.50 -15.86 14.35
C GLU A 103 -3.30 -14.74 13.31
N ARG A 104 -4.15 -13.69 13.32
CA ARG A 104 -4.11 -12.60 12.33
C ARG A 104 -2.82 -11.78 12.46
N ALA A 105 -2.40 -11.16 11.38
CA ALA A 105 -1.22 -10.28 11.40
C ALA A 105 -1.48 -9.04 12.27
N VAL A 106 -0.46 -8.61 13.01
CA VAL A 106 -0.41 -7.33 13.71
C VAL A 106 0.54 -6.42 12.97
N SER A 107 0.04 -5.30 12.46
CA SER A 107 0.85 -4.23 11.87
C SER A 107 0.75 -2.97 12.69
N ALA A 108 1.76 -2.12 12.64
CA ALA A 108 1.80 -0.89 13.41
C ALA A 108 2.86 0.06 12.87
N PHE A 109 2.67 1.35 13.12
CA PHE A 109 3.68 2.40 13.03
C PHE A 109 4.30 2.61 11.65
N SER A 110 4.88 3.80 11.48
CA SER A 110 5.72 4.11 10.32
C SER A 110 7.20 3.86 10.64
N TRP A 111 8.03 3.76 9.61
CA TRP A 111 9.49 3.84 9.81
C TRP A 111 9.92 5.12 10.56
N LEU A 112 9.22 6.25 10.34
CA LEU A 112 9.52 7.51 11.02
C LEU A 112 9.30 7.43 12.53
N ASP A 113 8.31 6.65 12.97
CA ASP A 113 8.11 6.36 14.40
C ASP A 113 9.27 5.55 14.96
N VAL A 114 9.76 4.54 14.23
CA VAL A 114 10.91 3.73 14.64
C VAL A 114 12.15 4.60 14.81
N GLU A 115 12.43 5.51 13.88
CA GLU A 115 13.56 6.44 13.97
C GLU A 115 13.43 7.38 15.17
N ARG A 116 12.23 7.94 15.37
CA ARG A 116 11.95 8.84 16.50
C ARG A 116 12.13 8.14 17.85
N LEU A 117 11.58 6.92 17.98
CA LEU A 117 11.70 6.11 19.20
C LEU A 117 13.15 5.71 19.45
N ALA A 118 13.89 5.32 18.40
CA ALA A 118 15.31 5.01 18.52
C ALA A 118 16.12 6.22 19.00
N ALA A 119 15.85 7.41 18.47
CA ALA A 119 16.51 8.64 18.89
C ALA A 119 16.19 8.99 20.35
N ALA A 120 14.93 8.88 20.78
CA ALA A 120 14.50 9.15 22.15
C ALA A 120 15.19 8.22 23.18
N GLU A 121 15.40 6.96 22.82
CA GLU A 121 16.06 5.95 23.66
C GLU A 121 17.60 5.94 23.51
N SER A 122 18.18 6.86 22.73
CA SER A 122 19.61 6.84 22.36
C SER A 122 20.07 5.47 21.82
N SER A 123 19.22 4.85 20.99
CA SER A 123 19.38 3.51 20.45
C SER A 123 19.43 3.48 18.92
N ARG A 124 19.57 2.28 18.35
CA ARG A 124 19.52 2.05 16.90
C ARG A 124 18.12 1.59 16.48
N PRO A 125 17.61 2.02 15.30
CA PRO A 125 16.33 1.53 14.76
C PRO A 125 16.20 0.00 14.75
N ALA A 126 17.28 -0.72 14.45
CA ALA A 126 17.32 -2.19 14.52
C ALA A 126 16.89 -2.75 15.88
N LYS A 127 17.34 -2.15 16.99
CA LYS A 127 17.01 -2.61 18.35
C LYS A 127 15.54 -2.35 18.67
N VAL A 128 15.01 -1.20 18.24
CA VAL A 128 13.58 -0.88 18.37
C VAL A 128 12.74 -1.91 17.62
N LEU A 129 13.11 -2.21 16.38
CA LEU A 129 12.44 -3.22 15.56
C LEU A 129 12.48 -4.62 16.16
N GLU A 130 13.62 -5.03 16.73
CA GLU A 130 13.77 -6.31 17.45
C GLU A 130 12.82 -6.39 18.66
N GLN A 131 12.70 -5.31 19.43
CA GLN A 131 11.80 -5.25 20.59
C GLN A 131 10.33 -5.27 20.19
N LEU A 132 9.94 -4.48 19.18
CA LEU A 132 8.58 -4.49 18.65
C LEU A 132 8.20 -5.86 18.06
N ARG A 133 9.14 -6.51 17.37
CA ARG A 133 8.93 -7.87 16.85
C ARG A 133 8.78 -8.87 18.00
N GLY A 134 9.60 -8.75 19.05
CA GLY A 134 9.51 -9.56 20.26
C GLY A 134 8.16 -9.42 20.97
N ALA A 135 7.55 -8.23 20.91
CA ALA A 135 6.20 -7.94 21.40
C ALA A 135 5.07 -8.53 20.53
N GLY A 136 5.39 -9.02 19.33
CA GLY A 136 4.43 -9.65 18.41
C GLY A 136 4.06 -8.83 17.19
N LEU A 137 4.83 -7.78 16.84
CA LEU A 137 4.65 -7.04 15.60
C LEU A 137 5.07 -7.87 14.38
N ASP A 138 4.15 -8.11 13.45
CA ASP A 138 4.40 -8.88 12.21
C ASP A 138 4.98 -8.00 11.08
N ALA A 139 4.57 -6.72 11.01
CA ALA A 139 4.98 -5.78 9.96
C ALA A 139 4.88 -4.31 10.40
N LEU A 140 5.70 -3.43 9.82
CA LEU A 140 5.44 -1.99 9.87
C LEU A 140 4.24 -1.65 8.96
N ALA A 141 3.40 -0.72 9.40
CA ALA A 141 2.26 -0.29 8.59
C ALA A 141 2.71 0.55 7.37
N GLU A 142 3.77 1.34 7.53
CA GLU A 142 4.22 2.28 6.49
C GLU A 142 5.75 2.45 6.43
N VAL A 143 6.31 2.38 5.22
CA VAL A 143 7.67 2.86 4.91
C VAL A 143 7.57 3.99 3.87
N PRO A 144 7.53 5.26 4.30
CA PRO A 144 7.30 6.41 3.42
C PRO A 144 8.56 6.76 2.60
N LEU A 145 8.58 6.36 1.33
CA LEU A 145 9.73 6.52 0.42
C LEU A 145 10.19 7.98 0.27
N ASP A 146 9.26 8.91 0.29
CA ASP A 146 9.51 10.35 0.16
C ASP A 146 9.97 11.03 1.45
N ARG A 147 10.02 10.27 2.56
CA ARG A 147 10.44 10.77 3.87
C ARG A 147 11.73 10.11 4.38
N VAL A 148 12.26 9.13 3.66
CA VAL A 148 13.51 8.45 4.01
C VAL A 148 14.66 8.92 3.12
N ALA A 149 15.81 9.21 3.73
CA ALA A 149 16.99 9.64 2.98
C ALA A 149 17.68 8.48 2.25
N ASP A 150 17.75 7.31 2.88
CA ASP A 150 18.34 6.09 2.32
C ASP A 150 17.39 4.91 2.49
N ALA A 151 16.46 4.76 1.55
CA ALA A 151 15.47 3.68 1.56
C ALA A 151 16.12 2.29 1.53
N SER A 152 17.31 2.14 0.93
CA SER A 152 17.99 0.84 0.89
C SER A 152 18.47 0.42 2.28
N SER A 153 19.04 1.35 3.04
CA SER A 153 19.47 1.10 4.42
C SER A 153 18.27 0.82 5.33
N VAL A 154 17.16 1.54 5.13
CA VAL A 154 15.90 1.30 5.84
C VAL A 154 15.39 -0.12 5.63
N VAL A 155 15.22 -0.54 4.37
CA VAL A 155 14.70 -1.88 4.06
C VAL A 155 15.65 -2.97 4.55
N GLN A 156 16.97 -2.78 4.39
CA GLN A 156 17.97 -3.71 4.93
C GLN A 156 17.89 -3.84 6.45
N THR A 157 17.62 -2.74 7.17
CA THR A 157 17.47 -2.75 8.62
C THR A 157 16.20 -3.50 9.04
N ILE A 158 15.08 -3.29 8.33
CA ILE A 158 13.82 -3.99 8.56
C ILE A 158 13.96 -5.50 8.32
N GLU A 159 14.55 -5.89 7.19
CA GLU A 159 14.83 -7.28 6.87
C GLU A 159 15.80 -7.92 7.86
N GLY A 160 16.85 -7.20 8.27
CA GLY A 160 17.83 -7.65 9.26
C GLY A 160 17.23 -7.91 10.65
N ALA A 161 16.22 -7.14 11.05
CA ALA A 161 15.42 -7.41 12.25
C ALA A 161 14.45 -8.59 12.08
N GLY A 162 14.38 -9.16 10.87
CA GLY A 162 13.67 -10.38 10.49
C GLY A 162 12.20 -10.20 10.15
N TYR A 163 11.79 -8.98 9.81
CA TYR A 163 10.51 -8.74 9.15
C TYR A 163 10.58 -9.28 7.71
N ARG A 164 9.48 -9.90 7.26
CA ARG A 164 9.40 -10.56 5.94
C ARG A 164 8.52 -9.82 4.94
N HIS A 165 7.81 -8.79 5.39
CA HIS A 165 6.91 -7.99 4.60
C HIS A 165 7.21 -6.51 4.82
N VAL A 166 7.51 -5.81 3.73
CA VAL A 166 7.70 -4.37 3.69
C VAL A 166 6.67 -3.77 2.76
N ARG A 167 5.90 -2.81 3.30
CA ARG A 167 4.94 -2.00 2.57
C ARG A 167 5.51 -0.61 2.36
N LEU A 168 5.80 -0.28 1.10
CA LEU A 168 6.24 1.06 0.72
C LEU A 168 5.03 2.00 0.63
N THR A 169 5.20 3.25 1.03
CA THR A 169 4.18 4.28 0.93
C THR A 169 4.75 5.57 0.36
N ILE A 170 3.85 6.44 -0.09
CA ILE A 170 4.12 7.84 -0.36
C ILE A 170 3.40 8.61 0.73
N GLU A 171 4.08 9.42 1.53
CA GLU A 171 3.43 10.20 2.57
C GLU A 171 2.77 11.44 1.97
N LYS A 172 3.54 12.30 1.29
CA LYS A 172 3.07 13.61 0.83
C LYS A 172 3.72 14.13 -0.45
N ALA A 173 4.52 13.31 -1.13
CA ALA A 173 5.18 13.73 -2.36
C ALA A 173 4.17 14.29 -3.38
N PRO A 174 4.47 15.46 -3.99
CA PRO A 174 3.64 16.02 -5.04
C PRO A 174 3.67 15.11 -6.28
N ALA A 175 2.62 15.13 -7.10
CA ALA A 175 2.47 14.25 -8.25
C ALA A 175 3.72 14.23 -9.16
N ALA A 176 4.32 15.40 -9.42
CA ALA A 176 5.51 15.54 -10.25
C ALA A 176 6.76 14.80 -9.75
N ALA A 177 6.84 14.49 -8.44
CA ALA A 177 7.99 13.79 -7.84
C ALA A 177 7.80 12.27 -7.75
N ARG A 178 6.57 11.77 -7.91
CA ARG A 178 6.23 10.36 -7.59
C ARG A 178 6.83 9.36 -8.57
N THR A 179 6.91 9.67 -9.86
CA THR A 179 7.48 8.75 -10.86
C THR A 179 8.90 8.33 -10.50
N SER A 180 9.75 9.26 -10.07
CA SER A 180 11.13 8.94 -9.64
C SER A 180 11.16 8.06 -8.39
N LEU A 181 10.21 8.23 -7.47
CA LEU A 181 10.06 7.37 -6.29
C LEU A 181 9.64 5.96 -6.68
N PHE A 182 8.78 5.79 -7.69
CA PHE A 182 8.39 4.46 -8.18
C PHE A 182 9.54 3.75 -8.90
N VAL A 183 10.34 4.48 -9.68
CA VAL A 183 11.58 3.92 -10.26
C VAL A 183 12.53 3.47 -9.15
N ALA A 184 12.70 4.27 -8.10
CA ALA A 184 13.51 3.89 -6.94
C ALA A 184 12.91 2.66 -6.21
N ALA A 185 11.59 2.60 -6.04
CA ALA A 185 10.89 1.47 -5.44
C ALA A 185 11.13 0.17 -6.24
N ALA A 186 11.13 0.26 -7.56
CA ALA A 186 11.42 -0.85 -8.44
C ALA A 186 12.85 -1.39 -8.23
N ALA A 187 13.85 -0.51 -8.20
CA ALA A 187 15.24 -0.89 -7.94
C ALA A 187 15.44 -1.46 -6.53
N LEU A 188 14.70 -0.94 -5.53
CA LEU A 188 14.71 -1.49 -4.18
C LEU A 188 14.16 -2.93 -4.17
N GLN A 189 13.04 -3.18 -4.84
CA GLN A 189 12.41 -4.52 -4.84
C GLN A 189 13.30 -5.56 -5.54
N GLU A 190 14.04 -5.19 -6.59
CA GLU A 190 15.02 -6.09 -7.23
C GLU A 190 16.10 -6.57 -6.24
N ARG A 191 16.46 -5.73 -5.27
CA ARG A 191 17.44 -6.06 -4.23
C ARG A 191 16.81 -6.70 -2.99
N PHE A 192 15.56 -6.35 -2.67
CA PHE A 192 14.88 -6.74 -1.44
C PHE A 192 13.50 -7.35 -1.73
N PRO A 193 13.43 -8.68 -1.95
CA PRO A 193 12.17 -9.39 -2.19
C PRO A 193 11.15 -9.31 -1.04
N VAL A 194 11.57 -8.87 0.15
CA VAL A 194 10.66 -8.58 1.27
C VAL A 194 9.70 -7.42 0.98
N ILE A 195 9.98 -6.59 -0.04
CA ILE A 195 9.04 -5.55 -0.51
C ILE A 195 7.93 -6.22 -1.31
N GLN A 196 6.74 -6.27 -0.71
CA GLN A 196 5.58 -7.00 -1.26
C GLN A 196 4.53 -6.07 -1.83
N SER A 197 4.45 -4.83 -1.33
CA SER A 197 3.44 -3.88 -1.76
C SER A 197 3.92 -2.44 -1.75
N ILE A 198 3.22 -1.61 -2.53
CA ILE A 198 3.33 -0.16 -2.47
C ILE A 198 1.94 0.49 -2.51
N SER A 199 1.73 1.52 -1.69
CA SER A 199 0.62 2.47 -1.83
C SER A 199 1.09 3.68 -2.63
N ALA A 200 0.67 3.76 -3.88
CA ALA A 200 1.11 4.79 -4.83
C ALA A 200 0.52 6.19 -4.57
N LEU A 201 -0.47 6.28 -3.68
CA LEU A 201 -1.17 7.50 -3.33
C LEU A 201 -0.76 8.00 -1.93
N PRO A 202 -0.70 9.34 -1.72
CA PRO A 202 -0.34 9.96 -0.45
C PRO A 202 -1.08 9.44 0.79
N THR A 203 -0.33 9.12 1.84
CA THR A 203 -0.87 8.82 3.18
C THR A 203 -1.07 10.08 4.03
N LEU A 204 -0.80 11.28 3.50
CA LEU A 204 -1.15 12.55 4.10
C LEU A 204 -1.76 13.48 3.04
N LEU A 205 -3.05 13.78 3.19
CA LEU A 205 -3.79 14.63 2.25
C LEU A 205 -3.70 16.10 2.70
N ASP A 206 -3.30 16.98 1.79
CA ASP A 206 -3.33 18.42 2.01
C ASP A 206 -4.73 18.97 1.70
N ALA A 207 -5.47 19.38 2.75
CA ALA A 207 -6.81 19.92 2.61
C ALA A 207 -6.86 21.26 1.84
N LEU A 208 -5.76 22.03 1.84
CA LEU A 208 -5.67 23.30 1.12
C LEU A 208 -5.33 23.11 -0.36
N ARG A 209 -4.72 21.97 -0.70
CA ARG A 209 -4.31 21.60 -2.06
C ARG A 209 -4.59 20.12 -2.31
N PRO A 210 -5.87 19.73 -2.38
CA PRO A 210 -6.23 18.34 -2.61
C PRO A 210 -5.73 17.87 -3.97
N THR A 211 -5.42 16.58 -4.08
CA THR A 211 -5.20 15.93 -5.37
C THR A 211 -6.50 15.91 -6.17
N THR A 212 -6.40 15.85 -7.49
CA THR A 212 -7.54 15.51 -8.34
C THR A 212 -7.60 14.01 -8.57
N GLY A 213 -8.79 13.47 -8.90
CA GLY A 213 -8.91 12.07 -9.28
C GLY A 213 -8.02 11.69 -10.48
N TYR A 214 -7.74 12.64 -11.38
CA TYR A 214 -6.81 12.45 -12.49
C TYR A 214 -5.37 12.28 -12.01
N ASP A 215 -4.92 13.12 -11.06
CA ASP A 215 -3.58 12.99 -10.46
C ASP A 215 -3.42 11.63 -9.77
N ASP A 216 -4.46 11.16 -9.08
CA ASP A 216 -4.42 9.93 -8.32
C ASP A 216 -4.36 8.70 -9.24
N VAL A 217 -5.26 8.57 -10.22
CA VAL A 217 -5.22 7.43 -11.14
C VAL A 217 -3.96 7.46 -12.03
N LYS A 218 -3.44 8.64 -12.36
CA LYS A 218 -2.14 8.80 -13.02
C LYS A 218 -1.01 8.26 -12.15
N SER A 219 -1.02 8.59 -10.86
CA SER A 219 -0.02 8.12 -9.89
C SER A 219 -0.02 6.58 -9.79
N VAL A 220 -1.19 5.97 -9.73
CA VAL A 220 -1.35 4.49 -9.69
C VAL A 220 -0.80 3.86 -10.97
N ALA A 221 -1.18 4.39 -12.14
CA ALA A 221 -0.71 3.87 -13.42
C ALA A 221 0.80 4.00 -13.59
N MET A 222 1.36 5.17 -13.22
CA MET A 222 2.80 5.37 -13.23
C MET A 222 3.53 4.43 -12.26
N ALA A 223 2.96 4.13 -11.09
CA ALA A 223 3.56 3.18 -10.16
C ALA A 223 3.62 1.77 -10.75
N ARG A 224 2.52 1.26 -11.32
CA ARG A 224 2.47 -0.07 -11.94
C ARG A 224 3.42 -0.19 -13.15
N LEU A 225 3.55 0.88 -13.94
CA LEU A 225 4.44 0.90 -15.12
C LEU A 225 5.93 1.06 -14.75
N ALA A 226 6.24 1.88 -13.75
CA ALA A 226 7.62 2.11 -13.30
C ALA A 226 8.16 0.99 -12.40
N ALA A 227 7.29 0.35 -11.63
CA ALA A 227 7.64 -0.72 -10.69
C ALA A 227 6.83 -2.01 -10.94
N PRO A 228 6.90 -2.60 -12.15
CA PRO A 228 6.13 -3.80 -12.49
C PRO A 228 6.54 -5.04 -11.69
N ASN A 229 7.70 -4.99 -11.02
CA ASN A 229 8.25 -6.05 -10.18
C ASN A 229 7.75 -6.01 -8.74
N ILE A 230 7.13 -4.92 -8.28
CA ILE A 230 6.45 -4.92 -6.98
C ILE A 230 5.16 -5.73 -7.15
N PRO A 231 4.96 -6.80 -6.34
CA PRO A 231 3.81 -7.70 -6.51
C PRO A 231 2.49 -6.95 -6.45
N THR A 232 2.28 -6.15 -5.41
CA THR A 232 0.97 -5.58 -5.09
C THR A 232 0.95 -4.05 -5.19
N MET A 233 0.03 -3.49 -5.97
CA MET A 233 -0.28 -2.05 -6.02
C MET A 233 -1.57 -1.78 -5.26
N GLN A 234 -1.44 -1.12 -4.11
CA GLN A 234 -2.52 -0.93 -3.15
C GLN A 234 -3.22 0.42 -3.32
N VAL A 235 -4.52 0.41 -3.05
CA VAL A 235 -5.33 1.63 -2.85
C VAL A 235 -6.04 1.53 -1.51
N ASP A 236 -5.88 2.54 -0.66
CA ASP A 236 -6.49 2.61 0.67
C ASP A 236 -7.97 2.98 0.56
N TRP A 237 -8.86 2.03 0.88
CA TRP A 237 -10.30 2.17 0.76
C TRP A 237 -10.88 3.27 1.65
N LEU A 238 -10.49 3.31 2.92
CA LEU A 238 -11.03 4.27 3.88
C LEU A 238 -10.57 5.69 3.56
N ARG A 239 -9.35 5.83 3.02
CA ARG A 239 -8.76 7.13 2.72
C ARG A 239 -9.25 7.73 1.41
N TYR A 240 -9.26 6.94 0.33
CA TYR A 240 -9.60 7.44 -1.01
C TYR A 240 -11.05 7.15 -1.42
N GLY A 241 -11.75 6.31 -0.66
CA GLY A 241 -13.17 6.03 -0.84
C GLY A 241 -13.48 5.11 -2.02
N PRO A 242 -14.71 4.58 -2.07
CA PRO A 242 -15.11 3.52 -2.99
C PRO A 242 -14.99 3.90 -4.47
N LYS A 243 -15.31 5.15 -4.83
CA LYS A 243 -15.34 5.59 -6.23
C LYS A 243 -13.94 5.65 -6.83
N LEU A 244 -12.99 6.25 -6.12
CA LEU A 244 -11.61 6.34 -6.61
C LEU A 244 -10.93 4.96 -6.54
N ALA A 245 -11.17 4.19 -5.49
CA ALA A 245 -10.67 2.82 -5.39
C ALA A 245 -11.13 1.96 -6.59
N GLN A 246 -12.41 2.01 -6.95
CA GLN A 246 -12.94 1.29 -8.11
C GLN A 246 -12.24 1.69 -9.41
N VAL A 247 -12.11 3.00 -9.68
CA VAL A 247 -11.47 3.48 -10.91
C VAL A 247 -9.98 3.09 -10.91
N ALA A 248 -9.28 3.20 -9.79
CA ALA A 248 -7.86 2.87 -9.71
C ALA A 248 -7.54 1.41 -10.11
N LEU A 249 -8.48 0.47 -9.95
CA LEU A 249 -8.32 -0.92 -10.40
C LEU A 249 -8.10 -1.00 -11.93
N THR A 250 -8.73 -0.12 -12.70
CA THR A 250 -8.55 -0.05 -14.16
C THR A 250 -7.34 0.78 -14.57
N PHE A 251 -6.53 1.21 -13.61
CA PHE A 251 -5.31 1.98 -13.79
C PHE A 251 -4.08 1.27 -13.21
N GLY A 252 -4.18 -0.04 -12.94
CA GLY A 252 -3.05 -0.88 -12.56
C GLY A 252 -2.95 -1.22 -11.06
N ALA A 253 -3.89 -0.76 -10.24
CA ALA A 253 -4.09 -1.30 -8.89
C ALA A 253 -4.68 -2.71 -8.95
N ASP A 254 -4.26 -3.55 -8.02
CA ASP A 254 -4.70 -4.95 -7.89
C ASP A 254 -5.11 -5.29 -6.46
N ASP A 255 -4.97 -4.36 -5.52
CA ASP A 255 -5.32 -4.57 -4.11
C ASP A 255 -6.04 -3.38 -3.49
N ILE A 256 -7.12 -3.68 -2.78
CA ILE A 256 -7.85 -2.72 -1.95
C ILE A 256 -7.48 -2.96 -0.48
N ASP A 257 -6.65 -2.08 0.06
CA ASP A 257 -6.21 -2.13 1.46
C ASP A 257 -7.20 -1.41 2.38
N ASN A 258 -7.10 -1.70 3.67
CA ASN A 258 -7.76 -0.95 4.74
C ASN A 258 -9.29 -0.87 4.59
N VAL A 259 -9.93 -1.96 4.14
CA VAL A 259 -11.40 -2.09 4.19
C VAL A 259 -11.81 -2.28 5.64
N ALA A 260 -12.84 -1.57 6.10
CA ALA A 260 -13.32 -1.74 7.47
C ALA A 260 -13.80 -3.19 7.69
N ALA A 261 -13.35 -3.80 8.79
CA ALA A 261 -13.75 -5.14 9.19
C ALA A 261 -15.13 -5.23 9.87
N SER A 262 -15.77 -4.08 10.11
CA SER A 262 -17.12 -3.97 10.66
C SER A 262 -18.05 -3.31 9.66
N ASP A 263 -19.29 -3.81 9.61
CA ASP A 263 -20.37 -3.23 8.81
C ASP A 263 -21.10 -2.08 9.52
N ASP A 264 -20.74 -1.79 10.77
CA ASP A 264 -21.29 -0.66 11.53
C ASP A 264 -20.61 0.65 11.11
N ALA A 265 -21.26 1.39 10.21
CA ALA A 265 -20.89 2.75 9.89
C ALA A 265 -21.47 3.74 10.93
N PRO A 266 -20.72 4.79 11.36
CA PRO A 266 -21.22 5.82 12.28
C PRO A 266 -22.51 6.52 11.77
N ASP A 267 -22.69 6.62 10.45
CA ASP A 267 -23.81 7.31 9.79
C ASP A 267 -24.97 6.37 9.38
N GLY A 268 -25.05 5.18 9.97
CA GLY A 268 -26.20 4.28 9.88
C GLY A 268 -26.00 3.03 9.03
N ARG A 269 -26.91 2.06 9.23
CA ARG A 269 -26.91 0.66 8.77
C ARG A 269 -26.93 0.41 7.25
N ARG A 270 -26.46 1.36 6.42
CA ARG A 270 -26.76 1.34 4.97
C ARG A 270 -25.60 0.99 4.04
N ARG A 271 -24.41 0.61 4.53
CA ARG A 271 -23.34 0.03 3.69
C ARG A 271 -22.50 -0.97 4.48
N ALA A 272 -22.58 -2.25 4.11
CA ALA A 272 -21.62 -3.25 4.54
C ALA A 272 -20.33 -3.07 3.71
N PRO A 273 -19.19 -2.65 4.29
CA PRO A 273 -17.94 -2.42 3.56
C PRO A 273 -17.51 -3.61 2.71
N LEU A 274 -17.81 -4.84 3.17
CA LEU A 274 -17.50 -6.06 2.43
C LEU A 274 -18.32 -6.18 1.13
N GLU A 275 -19.63 -6.00 1.19
CA GLU A 275 -20.47 -6.08 0.00
C GLU A 275 -20.14 -4.95 -0.98
N ASP A 276 -19.86 -3.76 -0.46
CA ASP A 276 -19.48 -2.61 -1.27
C ASP A 276 -18.14 -2.83 -1.97
N VAL A 277 -17.10 -3.31 -1.29
CA VAL A 277 -15.80 -3.56 -1.95
C VAL A 277 -15.93 -4.62 -3.04
N ARG A 278 -16.64 -5.72 -2.76
CA ARG A 278 -16.87 -6.79 -3.74
C ARG A 278 -17.64 -6.28 -4.96
N ARG A 279 -18.74 -5.55 -4.75
CA ARG A 279 -19.53 -4.97 -5.84
C ARG A 279 -18.72 -3.99 -6.68
N ASN A 280 -17.85 -3.18 -6.08
CA ASN A 280 -17.01 -2.25 -6.83
C ASN A 280 -15.97 -3.00 -7.69
N ILE A 281 -15.34 -4.04 -7.15
CA ILE A 281 -14.41 -4.90 -7.90
C ILE A 281 -15.14 -5.59 -9.07
N GLU A 282 -16.29 -6.22 -8.81
CA GLU A 282 -17.09 -6.91 -9.83
C GLU A 282 -17.58 -5.93 -10.91
N ALA A 283 -18.02 -4.73 -10.53
CA ALA A 283 -18.44 -3.68 -11.47
C ALA A 283 -17.29 -3.11 -12.30
N ALA A 284 -16.04 -3.26 -11.87
CA ALA A 284 -14.85 -2.96 -12.67
C ALA A 284 -14.49 -4.12 -13.64
N GLY A 285 -15.28 -5.19 -13.66
CA GLY A 285 -15.05 -6.37 -14.51
C GLY A 285 -13.95 -7.29 -13.97
N LEU A 286 -13.77 -7.33 -12.65
CA LEU A 286 -12.69 -8.02 -11.95
C LEU A 286 -13.25 -9.00 -10.89
N GLU A 287 -12.40 -9.90 -10.41
CA GLU A 287 -12.80 -10.96 -9.47
C GLU A 287 -12.26 -10.67 -8.06
N PRO A 288 -13.14 -10.44 -7.06
CA PRO A 288 -12.72 -10.10 -5.70
C PRO A 288 -12.24 -11.33 -4.92
N ALA A 289 -11.02 -11.26 -4.38
CA ALA A 289 -10.44 -12.26 -3.50
C ALA A 289 -10.07 -11.66 -2.14
N GLU A 290 -10.55 -12.23 -1.03
CA GLU A 290 -10.13 -11.77 0.29
C GLU A 290 -8.71 -12.28 0.57
N ARG A 291 -7.84 -11.44 1.15
CA ARG A 291 -6.53 -11.86 1.65
C ARG A 291 -6.35 -11.50 3.12
N ASP A 292 -5.35 -12.10 3.77
CA ASP A 292 -4.86 -11.68 5.07
C ASP A 292 -3.72 -10.64 5.01
N GLY A 293 -3.31 -10.16 6.19
CA GLY A 293 -2.18 -9.24 6.33
C GLY A 293 -0.81 -9.86 6.00
N ARG A 294 -0.75 -11.17 5.69
CA ARG A 294 0.44 -11.89 5.18
C ARG A 294 0.30 -12.23 3.69
N PHE A 295 -0.61 -11.54 3.00
CA PHE A 295 -0.88 -11.68 1.56
C PHE A 295 -1.30 -13.10 1.13
N GLN A 296 -1.81 -13.91 2.06
CA GLN A 296 -2.40 -15.20 1.73
C GLN A 296 -3.88 -15.03 1.39
N LEU A 297 -4.33 -15.66 0.31
CA LEU A 297 -5.76 -15.69 -0.04
C LEU A 297 -6.54 -16.49 1.00
N ILE A 298 -7.72 -15.98 1.37
CA ILE A 298 -8.66 -16.67 2.24
C ILE A 298 -9.62 -17.48 1.37
N SER A 299 -9.67 -18.78 1.60
CA SER A 299 -10.62 -19.72 1.00
C SER A 299 -12.01 -19.63 1.60
#